data_AF-A0A8C3TK72-F1
#
_entry.id   AF-A0A8C3TK72-F1
#
_cell.length_a   1.000
_cell.length_b   1.000
_cell.length_c   1.000
_cell.angle_alpha   90.00
_cell.angle_beta   90.00
_cell.angle_gamma   90.00
#
_symmetry.space_group_name_H-M   'P 1'
#
loop_
_entity.id
_entity.type
_entity.pdbx_description
1 polymer ?
#
loop_
_entity_poly.entity_id
_entity_poly.type
_entity_poly.pdbx_seq_one_letter_code
_entity_poly.pdbx_strand_id
1 'polypeptide(L)' 'MATAGKVIRCRAAVAWAPGKPLSVEEVEVAPPKAGEVRIKLSHSSMSHVLQPLLC' A
#
# COMPACT_ATOMS: atom_id res chain seq x y z
N MET A 1 18.31 4.50 5.54
CA MET A 1 17.75 4.00 6.82
C MET A 1 17.22 2.59 6.62
N ALA A 2 17.61 1.63 7.45
CA ALA A 2 17.16 0.24 7.34
C ALA A 2 15.80 0.06 8.03
N THR A 3 14.79 -0.37 7.27
CA THR A 3 13.42 -0.64 7.77
C THR A 3 13.12 -2.14 7.88
N ALA A 4 14.12 -2.99 7.69
CA ALA A 4 14.00 -4.44 7.80
C ALA A 4 13.55 -4.85 9.22
N GLY A 5 12.57 -5.76 9.30
CA GLY A 5 12.02 -6.26 10.58
C GLY A 5 11.13 -5.28 11.34
N LYS A 6 10.88 -4.07 10.83
CA LYS A 6 10.03 -3.05 11.48
C LYS A 6 8.73 -2.83 10.71
N VAL A 7 7.68 -2.47 11.45
CA VAL A 7 6.46 -1.89 10.88
C VAL A 7 6.80 -0.51 10.31
N ILE A 8 6.31 -0.22 9.10
CA ILE A 8 6.50 1.07 8.43
C ILE A 8 5.15 1.78 8.34
N ARG A 9 5.16 3.10 8.54
CA ARG A 9 4.02 3.96 8.22
C ARG A 9 4.21 4.60 6.86
N CYS A 10 3.22 4.45 5.98
CA CYS A 10 3.19 5.09 4.67
C CYS A 10 1.79 5.58 4.33
N ARG A 11 1.71 6.50 3.36
CA ARG A 11 0.42 6.94 2.84
C ARG A 11 -0.04 5.98 1.75
N ALA A 12 -1.28 5.56 1.83
CA ALA A 12 -1.92 4.67 0.88
C ALA A 12 -3.29 5.22 0.47
N ALA A 13 -3.74 4.86 -0.73
CA ALA A 13 -5.09 5.15 -1.21
C ALA A 13 -6.00 3.96 -0.91
N VAL A 14 -6.82 4.09 0.13
CA VAL A 14 -7.66 3.03 0.68
C VAL A 14 -9.05 3.09 0.04
N ALA A 15 -9.47 1.95 -0.52
CA ALA A 15 -10.82 1.74 -1.02
C ALA A 15 -11.69 1.13 0.10
N TRP A 16 -12.42 1.96 0.85
CA TRP A 16 -13.27 1.49 1.93
C TRP A 16 -14.55 0.78 1.46
N ALA A 17 -15.07 1.16 0.30
CA ALA A 17 -16.22 0.53 -0.30
C ALA A 17 -16.19 0.66 -1.83
N PRO A 18 -16.78 -0.28 -2.59
CA PRO A 18 -16.90 -0.17 -4.04
C PRO A 18 -17.62 1.12 -4.46
N GLY A 19 -17.12 1.77 -5.51
CA GLY A 19 -17.74 2.97 -6.07
C GLY A 19 -17.58 4.24 -5.23
N LYS A 20 -16.91 4.19 -4.06
CA LYS A 20 -16.52 5.39 -3.32
C LYS A 20 -15.17 5.91 -3.80
N PRO A 21 -14.93 7.23 -3.73
CA PRO A 21 -13.59 7.78 -3.93
C PRO A 21 -12.57 7.14 -2.98
N LEU A 22 -11.34 6.99 -3.44
CA LEU A 22 -10.24 6.50 -2.60
C LEU A 22 -9.90 7.54 -1.53
N SER A 23 -9.66 7.08 -0.31
CA SER A 23 -9.19 7.93 0.80
C SER A 23 -7.67 7.82 0.94
N VAL A 24 -6.97 8.95 1.00
CA VAL A 24 -5.51 8.94 1.26
C VAL A 24 -5.28 8.98 2.77
N GLU A 25 -4.78 7.89 3.32
CA GLU A 25 -4.61 7.70 4.77
C GLU A 25 -3.25 7.11 5.11
N GLU A 26 -2.82 7.28 6.36
CA GLU A 26 -1.60 6.66 6.88
C GLU A 26 -1.90 5.22 7.31
N VAL A 27 -1.15 4.27 6.77
CA VAL A 27 -1.30 2.83 7.04
C VAL A 27 -0.01 2.23 7.57
N GLU A 28 -0.14 1.19 8.37
CA GLU A 28 0.97 0.43 8.94
C GLU A 28 1.21 -0.84 8.12
N VAL A 29 2.40 -0.93 7.51
CA VAL A 29 2.84 -2.07 6.72
C VAL A 29 3.77 -2.94 7.56
N ALA A 30 3.31 -4.14 7.88
CA ALA A 30 4.06 -5.15 8.62
C ALA A 30 5.37 -5.55 7.89
N PRO A 31 6.37 -6.09 8.62
CA PRO A 31 7.51 -6.73 7.98
C PRO A 31 7.07 -7.95 7.15
N PRO A 32 7.75 -8.25 6.03
CA PRO A 32 7.43 -9.43 5.23
C PRO A 32 7.75 -10.72 6.00
N LYS A 33 6.92 -11.74 5.84
CA LYS A 33 7.14 -13.10 6.35
C LYS A 33 8.04 -13.91 5.41
N ALA A 34 8.33 -15.16 5.77
CA ALA A 34 9.10 -16.06 4.92
C ALA A 34 8.43 -16.24 3.55
N GLY A 35 9.17 -15.96 2.48
CA GLY A 35 8.67 -16.02 1.10
C GLY A 35 7.91 -14.78 0.61
N GLU A 36 7.71 -13.77 1.47
CA GLU A 36 7.09 -12.50 1.08
C GLU A 36 8.15 -11.44 0.75
N VAL A 37 7.79 -10.51 -0.14
CA VAL A 37 8.64 -9.37 -0.51
C VAL A 37 7.86 -8.08 -0.28
N ARG A 38 8.44 -7.16 0.50
CA ARG A 38 7.88 -5.82 0.71
C ARG A 38 8.56 -4.83 -0.24
N ILE A 39 7.78 -4.23 -1.14
CA ILE A 39 8.26 -3.33 -2.18
C ILE A 39 7.94 -1.88 -1.80
N LYS A 40 8.88 -0.97 -2.02
CA LYS A 40 8.61 0.47 -1.97
C LYS A 40 8.20 0.93 -3.36
N LEU A 41 6.94 1.34 -3.52
CA LEU A 41 6.46 1.95 -4.76
C LEU A 41 7.01 3.38 -4.87
N SER A 42 7.78 3.66 -5.92
CA SER A 42 8.22 5.02 -6.25
C SER A 42 7.18 5.74 -7.11
N HIS A 43 6.61 5.04 -8.08
CA HIS A 43 5.62 5.55 -9.01
C HIS A 43 4.68 4.41 -9.39
N SER A 44 3.38 4.68 -9.48
CA SER A 44 2.39 3.75 -9.99
C SER A 44 1.39 4.50 -10.85
N SER A 45 0.99 3.89 -11.97
CA SER A 45 -0.03 4.40 -12.87
C SER A 45 -1.32 3.62 -12.67
N MET A 46 -2.46 4.31 -12.62
CA MET A 46 -3.76 3.65 -12.57
C MET A 46 -4.20 3.23 -13.98
N SER A 47 -4.71 2.01 -14.08
CA SER A 47 -5.31 1.46 -15.30
C SER A 47 -6.73 0.98 -15.00
N HIS A 48 -7.56 0.78 -16.03
CA HIS A 48 -8.98 0.45 -15.90
C HIS A 48 -9.29 -0.81 -15.07
N VAL A 49 -8.31 -1.69 -14.88
CA VAL A 49 -8.47 -2.97 -14.17
C VAL A 49 -8.12 -2.90 -12.68
N LEU A 50 -7.47 -1.83 -12.22
CA LEU A 50 -6.91 -1.74 -10.87
C LEU A 50 -7.66 -0.73 -9.97
N GLN A 51 -8.99 -0.70 -10.09
CA GLN A 51 -9.84 0.18 -9.27
C GLN A 51 -10.02 -0.23 -7.78
N PRO A 52 -9.56 -1.40 -7.29
CA PRO A 52 -9.51 -1.64 -5.85
C PRO A 52 -8.07 -1.92 -5.36
N LEU A 53 -7.63 -1.14 -4.37
CA LEU A 53 -6.37 -1.25 -3.61
C LEU A 53 -5.10 -0.72 -4.30
N LEU A 54 -4.71 0.52 -3.95
CA LEU A 54 -3.34 1.01 -4.10
C LEU A 54 -2.79 1.38 -2.72
N CYS A 55 -2.13 0.42 -2.10
CA CYS A 55 -1.17 0.68 -1.02
C CYS A 55 0.15 1.13 -1.65
#